data_AF-A0A7V2T4Z2-F1
#
_entry.id   AF-A0A7V2T4Z2-F1
#
_cell.length_a   1.000
_cell.length_b   1.000
_cell.length_c   1.000
_cell.angle_alpha   90.00
_cell.angle_beta   90.00
_cell.angle_gamma   90.00
#
_symmetry.space_group_name_H-M   'P 1'
#
loop_
_entity.id
_entity.type
_entity.pdbx_description
1 polymer ?
#
loop_
_entity_poly.entity_id
_entity_poly.type
_entity_poly.pdbx_seq_one_letter_code
_entity_poly.pdbx_strand_id
1 'polypeptide(L)'
;MPQEISLFPHLSVAENLFMPFDQSGFEGTIVHPAELDRAARPQLECFRIRAHPRQQVREMSVSDQQLLMIARACAHRELDVLILDEPTSSLTIAEVERLFEIVRRLRDEGKGIVFISHKSEEIFEIGDEVTVLRDGRSIGHFPITELDEARLLSLMAGEEVLVEEHYQPATQPGEVLLEVRGLSGPRFRDVSFDLRRGEILGFAGLVGSGRSELMQSIFGYRSADGGEVRLLGRPLPLGEPARSVAAGLVYLSEERRLHGILPMQSVLHNTSIALFDETSHLDRQGAKPRPQDRRAVRRAHAFPFPAHQVSFRGQSTEGDHRSGDGHPPESADPRRAHPGHRRTHQDRDLPAHETAGRRGASA
;
A
#
# COMPACT_ATOMS: atom_id res chain seq x y z
N MET A 1 10.73 8.48 5.58
CA MET A 1 9.65 8.82 4.65
C MET A 1 8.76 7.61 4.55
N PRO A 2 7.50 7.68 5.00
CA PRO A 2 6.56 6.58 4.92
C PRO A 2 6.09 6.32 3.48
N GLN A 3 5.56 5.12 3.23
CA GLN A 3 4.95 4.72 1.97
C GLN A 3 3.77 5.62 1.57
N GLU A 4 2.94 6.01 2.55
CA GLU A 4 1.83 6.92 2.31
C GLU A 4 2.25 8.40 2.40
N ILE A 5 1.73 9.23 1.51
CA ILE A 5 2.03 10.66 1.48
C ILE A 5 1.52 11.35 2.75
N SER A 6 2.45 11.86 3.56
CA SER A 6 2.18 12.57 4.81
C SER A 6 2.47 14.07 4.68
N LEU A 7 1.79 14.72 3.75
CA LEU A 7 1.82 16.17 3.56
C LEU A 7 0.53 16.81 4.10
N PHE A 8 0.59 18.12 4.35
CA PHE A 8 -0.58 18.91 4.72
C PHE A 8 -1.23 19.47 3.45
N PRO A 9 -2.35 18.89 2.98
CA PRO A 9 -2.90 19.15 1.65
C PRO A 9 -3.36 20.61 1.44
N HIS A 10 -3.76 21.28 2.51
CA HIS A 10 -4.29 22.65 2.47
C HIS A 10 -3.22 23.72 2.70
N LEU A 11 -2.02 23.33 3.11
CA LEU A 11 -0.89 24.26 3.23
C LEU A 11 -0.17 24.39 1.90
N SER A 12 0.58 25.48 1.78
CA SER A 12 1.39 25.73 0.60
C SER A 12 2.55 24.75 0.48
N VAL A 13 3.13 24.66 -0.74
CA VAL A 13 4.35 23.90 -1.00
C VAL A 13 5.49 24.36 -0.09
N ALA A 14 5.68 25.67 0.06
CA ALA A 14 6.76 26.24 0.87
C ALA A 14 6.60 25.91 2.37
N GLU A 15 5.38 26.04 2.91
CA GLU A 15 5.10 25.66 4.30
C GLU A 15 5.31 24.16 4.51
N ASN A 16 4.88 23.33 3.57
CA ASN A 16 5.15 21.90 3.64
C ASN A 16 6.65 21.62 3.57
N LEU A 17 7.40 22.27 2.69
CA LEU A 17 8.81 21.99 2.48
C LEU A 17 9.65 22.22 3.74
N PHE A 18 9.37 23.30 4.48
CA PHE A 18 10.20 23.72 5.61
C PHE A 18 9.63 23.31 6.96
N MET A 19 8.57 22.50 7.01
CA MET A 19 8.03 22.02 8.29
C MET A 19 8.78 20.77 8.77
N PRO A 20 9.14 20.68 10.05
CA PRO A 20 9.08 21.72 11.08
C PRO A 20 10.12 22.85 10.87
N PHE A 21 9.67 24.10 11.07
CA PHE A 21 10.37 25.33 10.68
C PHE A 21 11.73 25.51 11.38
N ASP A 22 11.80 25.19 12.66
CA ASP A 22 13.00 25.25 13.48
C ASP A 22 14.12 24.34 12.93
N GLN A 23 13.79 23.14 12.49
CA GLN A 23 14.77 22.19 11.93
C GLN A 23 15.23 22.56 10.52
N SER A 24 14.48 23.45 9.85
CA SER A 24 14.76 23.93 8.51
C SER A 24 15.40 25.32 8.50
N GLY A 25 15.80 25.84 9.67
CA GLY A 25 16.50 27.12 9.80
C GLY A 25 15.62 28.36 9.94
N PHE A 26 14.32 28.17 10.20
CA PHE A 26 13.36 29.23 10.50
C PHE A 26 13.06 29.22 12.01
N GLU A 27 14.00 29.74 12.80
CA GLU A 27 13.98 29.71 14.27
C GLU A 27 13.19 30.88 14.91
N GLY A 28 12.61 31.76 14.10
CA GLY A 28 11.83 32.92 14.56
C GLY A 28 10.38 32.61 14.91
N THR A 29 9.80 33.36 15.86
CA THR A 29 8.38 33.25 16.24
C THR A 29 7.41 33.58 15.09
N ILE A 30 7.88 34.35 14.11
CA ILE A 30 7.11 34.75 12.92
C ILE A 30 7.95 34.38 11.70
N VAL A 31 7.40 33.54 10.84
CA VAL A 31 7.99 33.18 9.56
C VAL A 31 7.25 33.94 8.47
N HIS A 32 7.97 34.76 7.70
CA HIS A 32 7.35 35.57 6.65
C HIS A 32 7.14 34.74 5.36
N PRO A 33 5.92 34.72 4.77
CA PRO A 33 5.66 33.93 3.55
C PRO A 33 6.60 34.23 2.39
N ALA A 34 7.00 35.50 2.21
CA ALA A 34 7.94 35.89 1.15
C ALA A 34 9.35 35.31 1.34
N GLU A 35 9.75 35.02 2.57
CA GLU A 35 11.02 34.39 2.90
C GLU A 35 10.98 32.89 2.57
N LEU A 36 9.91 32.20 3.01
CA LEU A 36 9.66 30.80 2.65
C LEU A 36 9.59 30.61 1.13
N ASP A 37 8.88 31.50 0.43
CA ASP A 37 8.79 31.45 -1.04
C ASP A 37 10.16 31.56 -1.71
N ARG A 38 11.03 32.44 -1.19
CA ARG A 38 12.37 32.66 -1.73
C ARG A 38 13.27 31.46 -1.45
N ALA A 39 13.20 30.91 -0.24
CA ALA A 39 13.98 29.73 0.15
C ALA A 39 13.51 28.46 -0.56
N ALA A 40 12.22 28.34 -0.88
CA ALA A 40 11.65 27.15 -1.51
C ALA A 40 12.12 26.99 -2.96
N ARG A 41 12.25 28.09 -3.72
CA ARG A 41 12.62 28.06 -5.16
C ARG A 41 13.83 27.18 -5.48
N PRO A 42 15.01 27.37 -4.86
CA PRO A 42 16.17 26.53 -5.17
C PRO A 42 15.93 25.06 -4.83
N GLN A 43 15.15 24.74 -3.80
CA GLN A 43 14.80 23.35 -3.48
C GLN A 43 13.86 22.76 -4.53
N LEU A 44 12.83 23.49 -4.95
CA LEU A 44 11.92 23.03 -6.01
C LEU A 44 12.67 22.79 -7.33
N GLU A 45 13.62 23.65 -7.68
CA GLU A 45 14.49 23.46 -8.85
C GLU A 45 15.42 22.25 -8.68
N CYS A 46 16.07 22.12 -7.51
CA CYS A 46 17.00 21.05 -7.16
C CYS A 46 16.35 19.66 -7.22
N PHE A 47 15.09 19.56 -6.79
CA PHE A 47 14.28 18.34 -6.81
C PHE A 47 13.39 18.23 -8.05
N ARG A 48 13.51 19.18 -9.01
CA ARG A 48 12.71 19.26 -10.24
C ARG A 48 11.19 19.17 -10.01
N ILE A 49 10.71 19.74 -8.90
CA ILE A 49 9.30 19.75 -8.49
C ILE A 49 8.57 20.81 -9.31
N ARG A 50 7.54 20.40 -10.04
CA ARG A 50 6.76 21.29 -10.92
C ARG A 50 5.62 21.96 -10.17
N ALA A 51 5.95 22.80 -9.19
CA ALA A 51 4.96 23.53 -8.40
C ALA A 51 5.42 24.95 -8.06
N HIS A 52 4.46 25.83 -7.76
CA HIS A 52 4.77 27.15 -7.22
C HIS A 52 4.86 27.08 -5.69
N PRO A 53 5.78 27.81 -5.01
CA PRO A 53 5.89 27.80 -3.55
C PRO A 53 4.56 28.05 -2.79
N ARG A 54 3.70 28.90 -3.35
CA ARG A 54 2.36 29.24 -2.80
C ARG A 54 1.23 28.30 -3.21
N GLN A 55 1.47 27.37 -4.12
CA GLN A 55 0.46 26.40 -4.56
C GLN A 55 0.06 25.51 -3.38
N GLN A 56 -1.20 25.11 -3.30
CA GLN A 56 -1.61 24.15 -2.27
C GLN A 56 -1.16 22.74 -2.66
N VAL A 57 -0.67 21.98 -1.69
CA VAL A 57 -0.17 20.62 -1.95
C VAL A 57 -1.22 19.69 -2.57
N ARG A 58 -2.50 19.84 -2.20
CA ARG A 58 -3.59 19.02 -2.78
C ARG A 58 -3.75 19.17 -4.30
N GLU A 59 -3.19 20.22 -4.88
CA GLU A 59 -3.26 20.51 -6.32
C GLU A 59 -2.05 19.94 -7.08
N MET A 60 -1.05 19.40 -6.36
CA MET A 60 0.15 18.81 -6.95
C MET A 60 -0.12 17.39 -7.43
N SER A 61 0.65 16.96 -8.45
CA SER A 61 0.69 15.54 -8.82
C SER A 61 1.23 14.70 -7.67
N VAL A 62 0.82 13.43 -7.59
CA VAL A 62 1.32 12.46 -6.60
C VAL A 62 2.85 12.36 -6.63
N SER A 63 3.45 12.37 -7.83
CA SER A 63 4.90 12.37 -7.99
C SER A 63 5.56 13.62 -7.40
N ASP A 64 5.05 14.81 -7.70
CA ASP A 64 5.60 16.06 -7.15
C ASP A 64 5.42 16.13 -5.63
N GLN A 65 4.32 15.57 -5.09
CA GLN A 65 4.12 15.44 -3.63
C GLN A 65 5.19 14.52 -3.00
N GLN A 66 5.51 13.41 -3.64
CA GLN A 66 6.54 12.50 -3.16
C GLN A 66 7.94 13.13 -3.18
N LEU A 67 8.27 13.83 -4.26
CA LEU A 67 9.51 14.61 -4.34
C LEU A 67 9.55 15.73 -3.30
N LEU A 68 8.42 16.42 -3.04
CA LEU A 68 8.32 17.44 -1.99
C LEU A 68 8.55 16.86 -0.59
N MET A 69 8.08 15.65 -0.32
CA MET A 69 8.37 14.96 0.94
C MET A 69 9.87 14.72 1.11
N ILE A 70 10.56 14.26 0.07
CA ILE A 70 12.01 14.03 0.11
C ILE A 70 12.75 15.35 0.25
N ALA A 71 12.34 16.38 -0.49
CA ALA A 71 12.89 17.72 -0.39
C ALA A 71 12.72 18.29 1.02
N ARG A 72 11.57 18.05 1.67
CA ARG A 72 11.36 18.39 3.08
C ARG A 72 12.40 17.70 3.94
N ALA A 73 12.54 16.38 3.83
CA ALA A 73 13.52 15.63 4.62
C ALA A 73 14.95 16.19 4.45
N CYS A 74 15.32 16.60 3.23
CA CYS A 74 16.62 17.19 2.92
C CYS A 74 16.77 18.65 3.37
N ALA A 75 15.67 19.36 3.61
CA ALA A 75 15.72 20.73 4.15
C ALA A 75 16.10 20.74 5.65
N HIS A 76 16.01 19.59 6.33
CA HIS A 76 16.48 19.45 7.71
C HIS A 76 18.01 19.54 7.77
N ARG A 77 18.51 20.47 8.59
CA ARG A 77 19.96 20.75 8.70
C ARG A 77 20.78 19.55 9.23
N GLU A 78 20.17 18.70 10.03
CA GLU A 78 20.82 17.57 10.72
C GLU A 78 20.49 16.20 10.09
N LEU A 79 20.16 16.17 8.80
CA LEU A 79 19.89 14.89 8.13
C LEU A 79 21.20 14.09 7.98
N ASP A 80 21.35 13.00 8.71
CA ASP A 80 22.44 12.03 8.51
C ASP A 80 21.97 10.72 7.85
N VAL A 81 20.72 10.32 8.12
CA VAL A 81 20.13 9.07 7.62
C VAL A 81 18.74 9.33 7.05
N LEU A 82 18.51 8.90 5.81
CA LEU A 82 17.22 8.96 5.14
C LEU A 82 16.64 7.56 4.94
N ILE A 83 15.48 7.29 5.53
CA ILE A 83 14.74 6.04 5.31
C ILE A 83 13.62 6.31 4.30
N LEU A 84 13.56 5.53 3.23
CA LEU A 84 12.55 5.61 2.17
C LEU A 84 11.77 4.30 2.12
N ASP A 85 10.48 4.37 2.44
CA ASP A 85 9.58 3.21 2.49
C ASP A 85 8.77 3.10 1.19
N GLU A 86 9.09 2.14 0.31
CA GLU A 86 8.49 1.92 -1.02
C GLU A 86 8.21 3.21 -1.82
N PRO A 87 9.24 4.05 -2.04
CA PRO A 87 9.06 5.41 -2.54
C PRO A 87 8.76 5.53 -4.04
N THR A 88 8.59 4.40 -4.75
CA THR A 88 8.36 4.36 -6.20
C THR A 88 6.98 3.85 -6.57
N SER A 89 6.18 3.43 -5.59
CA SER A 89 4.96 2.66 -5.84
C SER A 89 3.92 3.37 -6.71
N SER A 90 3.90 4.70 -6.63
CA SER A 90 2.97 5.56 -7.36
C SER A 90 3.63 6.38 -8.47
N LEU A 91 4.86 6.03 -8.86
CA LEU A 91 5.67 6.78 -9.80
C LEU A 91 5.75 6.11 -11.19
N THR A 92 5.83 6.93 -12.23
CA THR A 92 6.20 6.47 -13.58
C THR A 92 7.70 6.18 -13.66
N ILE A 93 8.14 5.42 -14.68
CA ILE A 93 9.57 5.10 -14.90
C ILE A 93 10.44 6.37 -14.90
N ALA A 94 10.03 7.40 -15.63
CA ALA A 94 10.75 8.67 -15.70
C ALA A 94 10.74 9.47 -14.38
N GLU A 95 9.86 9.15 -13.44
CA GLU A 95 9.83 9.73 -12.10
C GLU A 95 10.68 8.91 -11.12
N VAL A 96 10.72 7.59 -11.28
CA VAL A 96 11.65 6.69 -10.57
C VAL A 96 13.11 7.07 -10.88
N GLU A 97 13.45 7.31 -12.14
CA GLU A 97 14.79 7.76 -12.53
C GLU A 97 15.20 9.06 -11.81
N ARG A 98 14.28 10.04 -11.70
CA ARG A 98 14.53 11.29 -10.96
C ARG A 98 14.76 11.04 -9.48
N LEU A 99 13.99 10.13 -8.88
CA LEU A 99 14.21 9.73 -7.50
C LEU A 99 15.60 9.13 -7.31
N PHE A 100 16.03 8.26 -8.22
CA PHE A 100 17.35 7.64 -8.16
C PHE A 100 18.49 8.65 -8.32
N GLU A 101 18.34 9.66 -9.18
CA GLU A 101 19.30 10.78 -9.26
C GLU A 101 19.46 11.48 -7.91
N ILE A 102 18.36 11.74 -7.19
CA ILE A 102 18.38 12.39 -5.87
C ILE A 102 19.03 11.48 -4.83
N VAL A 103 18.66 10.19 -4.80
CA VAL A 103 19.23 9.20 -3.88
C VAL A 103 20.75 9.10 -4.05
N ARG A 104 21.24 9.01 -5.29
CA ARG A 104 22.68 8.99 -5.60
C ARG A 104 23.37 10.25 -5.12
N ARG A 105 22.80 11.42 -5.38
CA ARG A 105 23.36 12.69 -4.90
C ARG A 105 23.50 12.71 -3.39
N LEU A 106 22.46 12.32 -2.66
CA LEU A 106 22.49 12.28 -1.18
C LEU A 106 23.52 11.28 -0.65
N ARG A 107 23.64 10.11 -1.28
CA ARG A 107 24.70 9.13 -0.96
C ARG A 107 26.09 9.75 -1.19
N ASP A 108 26.30 10.43 -2.31
CA ASP A 108 27.57 11.05 -2.67
C ASP A 108 27.91 12.25 -1.75
N GLU A 109 26.90 12.89 -1.15
CA GLU A 109 27.03 13.87 -0.06
C GLU A 109 27.35 13.23 1.31
N GLY A 110 27.46 11.90 1.38
CA GLY A 110 27.81 11.14 2.59
C GLY A 110 26.62 10.82 3.49
N LYS A 111 25.39 10.91 2.99
CA LYS A 111 24.18 10.55 3.76
C LYS A 111 23.95 9.04 3.72
N GLY A 112 23.57 8.46 4.86
CA GLY A 112 23.12 7.07 4.93
C GLY A 112 21.70 6.96 4.37
N ILE A 113 21.44 5.96 3.52
CA ILE A 113 20.12 5.77 2.92
C ILE A 113 19.66 4.33 3.16
N VAL A 114 18.46 4.20 3.72
CA VAL A 114 17.76 2.90 3.83
C VAL A 114 16.60 2.94 2.86
N PHE A 115 16.73 2.20 1.76
CA PHE A 115 15.70 2.11 0.72
C PHE A 115 14.96 0.78 0.85
N ILE A 116 13.65 0.85 1.14
CA ILE A 116 12.79 -0.32 1.25
C ILE A 116 12.08 -0.48 -0.09
N SER A 117 12.30 -1.62 -0.75
CA SER A 117 11.62 -1.96 -1.99
C SER A 117 11.45 -3.47 -2.12
N HIS A 118 10.45 -3.87 -2.87
CA HIS A 118 10.20 -5.24 -3.31
C HIS A 118 10.47 -5.42 -4.81
N LYS A 119 10.97 -4.39 -5.50
CA LYS A 119 11.27 -4.41 -6.94
C LYS A 119 12.76 -4.67 -7.14
N SER A 120 13.10 -5.78 -7.79
CA SER A 120 14.49 -6.19 -8.04
C SER A 120 15.26 -5.12 -8.80
N GLU A 121 14.67 -4.54 -9.86
CA GLU A 121 15.35 -3.56 -10.70
C GLU A 121 15.81 -2.34 -9.89
N GLU A 122 15.00 -1.89 -8.92
CA GLU A 122 15.35 -0.77 -8.04
C GLU A 122 16.51 -1.13 -7.11
N ILE A 123 16.46 -2.33 -6.53
CA ILE A 123 17.48 -2.83 -5.59
C ILE A 123 18.86 -2.89 -6.28
N PHE A 124 18.92 -3.42 -7.51
CA PHE A 124 20.17 -3.51 -8.27
C PHE A 124 20.66 -2.15 -8.81
N GLU A 125 19.76 -1.22 -9.11
CA GLU A 125 20.10 0.07 -9.73
C GLU A 125 20.71 1.10 -8.76
N ILE A 126 20.32 1.05 -7.48
CA ILE A 126 20.78 2.02 -6.46
C ILE A 126 21.36 1.41 -5.19
N GLY A 127 21.25 0.10 -4.99
CA GLY A 127 21.72 -0.57 -3.78
C GLY A 127 23.23 -0.79 -3.77
N ASP A 128 23.85 -0.54 -2.62
CA ASP A 128 25.22 -0.99 -2.33
C ASP A 128 25.19 -2.37 -1.66
N GLU A 129 24.27 -2.56 -0.71
CA GLU A 129 24.01 -3.80 0.03
C GLU A 129 22.50 -4.03 0.20
N VAL A 130 22.07 -5.28 0.37
CA VAL A 130 20.67 -5.64 0.59
C VAL A 130 20.52 -6.54 1.82
N THR A 131 19.45 -6.31 2.58
CA THR A 131 19.01 -7.20 3.65
C THR A 131 17.62 -7.72 3.31
N VAL A 132 17.47 -9.04 3.19
CA VAL A 132 16.18 -9.66 2.86
C VAL A 132 15.47 -10.05 4.15
N LEU A 133 14.26 -9.52 4.33
CA LEU A 133 13.38 -9.85 5.45
C LEU A 133 12.19 -10.69 4.94
N ARG A 134 11.90 -11.80 5.62
CA ARG A 134 10.72 -12.64 5.32
C ARG A 134 10.14 -13.19 6.62
N ASP A 135 8.82 -13.17 6.74
CA ASP A 135 8.09 -13.66 7.93
C ASP A 135 8.62 -13.11 9.26
N GLY A 136 9.02 -11.84 9.27
CA GLY A 136 9.59 -11.17 10.44
C GLY A 136 11.02 -11.62 10.82
N ARG A 137 11.73 -12.31 9.93
CA ARG A 137 13.11 -12.77 10.14
C ARG A 137 14.05 -12.23 9.06
N SER A 138 15.30 -11.99 9.43
CA SER A 138 16.36 -11.73 8.46
C SER A 138 16.77 -13.04 7.81
N ILE A 139 16.59 -13.13 6.49
CA ILE A 139 16.97 -14.28 5.68
C ILE A 139 18.45 -14.20 5.30
N GLY A 140 18.96 -12.99 5.10
CA GLY A 140 20.37 -12.76 4.83
C GLY A 140 20.68 -11.29 4.52
N HIS A 141 21.98 -11.01 4.49
CA HIS A 141 22.54 -9.71 4.16
C HIS A 141 23.70 -9.93 3.19
N PHE A 142 23.71 -9.19 2.09
CA PHE A 142 24.62 -9.42 0.98
C PHE A 142 25.02 -8.09 0.32
N PRO A 143 26.27 -7.95 -0.15
CA PRO A 143 26.60 -6.95 -1.15
C PRO A 143 25.79 -7.20 -2.43
N ILE A 144 25.32 -6.13 -3.08
CA ILE A 144 24.55 -6.28 -4.34
C ILE A 144 25.36 -6.98 -5.42
N THR A 145 26.69 -6.81 -5.42
CA THR A 145 27.62 -7.45 -6.36
C THR A 145 27.72 -8.97 -6.21
N GLU A 146 27.25 -9.55 -5.10
CA GLU A 146 27.26 -10.99 -4.84
C GLU A 146 25.92 -11.68 -5.15
N LEU A 147 24.92 -10.92 -5.61
CA LEU A 147 23.59 -11.43 -5.93
C LEU A 147 23.27 -11.27 -7.42
N ASP A 148 22.52 -12.23 -7.94
CA ASP A 148 21.75 -12.05 -9.17
C ASP A 148 20.25 -11.91 -8.84
N GLU A 149 19.48 -11.49 -9.85
CA GLU A 149 18.05 -11.23 -9.70
C GLU A 149 17.26 -12.47 -9.27
N ALA A 150 17.53 -13.62 -9.89
CA ALA A 150 16.85 -14.88 -9.57
C ALA A 150 17.09 -15.30 -8.10
N ARG A 151 18.32 -15.12 -7.61
CA ARG A 151 18.68 -15.42 -6.23
C ARG A 151 17.98 -14.47 -5.25
N LEU A 152 17.95 -13.18 -5.55
CA LEU A 152 17.23 -12.20 -4.72
C LEU A 152 15.73 -12.54 -4.64
N LEU A 153 15.09 -12.79 -5.78
CA LEU A 153 13.67 -13.16 -5.85
C LEU A 153 13.38 -14.45 -5.06
N SER A 154 14.26 -15.45 -5.17
CA SER A 154 14.12 -16.70 -4.41
C SER A 154 14.25 -16.49 -2.91
N LEU A 155 15.15 -15.60 -2.46
CA LEU A 155 15.27 -15.24 -1.04
C LEU A 155 14.01 -14.56 -0.51
N MET A 156 13.42 -13.66 -1.32
CA MET A 156 12.20 -12.92 -0.99
C MET A 156 10.96 -13.82 -0.94
N ALA A 157 10.73 -14.63 -1.99
CA ALA A 157 9.59 -15.53 -2.09
C ALA A 157 9.69 -16.74 -1.15
N GLY A 158 10.91 -17.22 -0.91
CA GLY A 158 11.18 -18.42 -0.12
C GLY A 158 11.00 -19.75 -0.85
N GLU A 159 10.81 -19.68 -2.16
CA GLU A 159 10.80 -20.79 -3.10
C GLU A 159 11.67 -20.44 -4.31
N GLU A 160 12.03 -21.42 -5.13
CA GLU A 160 12.74 -21.14 -6.39
C GLU A 160 11.78 -20.43 -7.34
N VAL A 161 12.08 -19.17 -7.66
CA VAL A 161 11.29 -18.37 -8.60
C VAL A 161 11.93 -18.52 -9.99
N LEU A 162 11.19 -19.15 -10.92
CA LEU A 162 11.56 -19.20 -12.32
C LEU A 162 11.07 -17.91 -13.01
N VAL A 163 11.99 -17.03 -13.37
CA VAL A 163 11.69 -15.70 -13.96
C VAL A 163 11.00 -15.80 -15.34
N GLU A 164 11.04 -16.97 -16.00
CA GLU A 164 10.55 -17.16 -17.38
C GLU A 164 9.22 -17.93 -17.52
N GLU A 165 8.55 -18.32 -16.43
CA GLU A 165 7.29 -19.04 -16.56
C GLU A 165 6.13 -18.10 -16.91
N HIS A 166 5.80 -18.04 -18.21
CA HIS A 166 4.52 -17.50 -18.65
C HIS A 166 3.38 -18.41 -18.16
N TYR A 167 2.75 -18.03 -17.05
CA TYR A 167 1.56 -18.72 -16.56
C TYR A 167 0.41 -18.58 -17.58
N GLN A 168 0.09 -19.68 -18.25
CA GLN A 168 -1.13 -19.81 -19.06
C GLN A 168 -2.10 -20.75 -18.33
N PRO A 169 -3.27 -20.26 -17.90
CA PRO A 169 -4.28 -21.13 -17.33
C PRO A 169 -4.67 -22.19 -18.36
N ALA A 170 -4.63 -23.47 -18.00
CA ALA A 170 -5.10 -24.57 -18.84
C ALA A 170 -6.64 -24.58 -19.03
N THR A 171 -7.35 -23.68 -18.35
CA THR A 171 -8.81 -23.62 -18.30
C THR A 171 -9.37 -22.97 -19.56
N GLN A 172 -10.34 -23.63 -20.22
CA GLN A 172 -11.10 -23.02 -21.30
C GLN A 172 -12.15 -22.05 -20.74
N PRO A 173 -12.28 -20.82 -21.27
CA PRO A 173 -13.31 -19.88 -20.84
C PRO A 173 -14.71 -20.46 -21.02
N GLY A 174 -15.52 -20.41 -19.96
CA GLY A 174 -16.90 -20.89 -19.96
C GLY A 174 -17.91 -19.86 -20.49
N GLU A 175 -19.13 -19.90 -19.96
CA GLU A 175 -20.20 -18.96 -20.31
C GLU A 175 -19.84 -17.50 -19.95
N VAL A 176 -20.48 -16.54 -20.62
CA VAL A 176 -20.34 -15.11 -20.30
C VAL A 176 -21.00 -14.82 -18.96
N LEU A 177 -20.22 -14.31 -18.01
CA LEU A 177 -20.72 -13.90 -16.68
C LEU A 177 -21.07 -12.41 -16.66
N LEU A 178 -20.26 -11.57 -17.29
CA LEU A 178 -20.51 -10.13 -17.36
C LEU A 178 -20.45 -9.67 -18.81
N GLU A 179 -21.46 -8.93 -19.22
CA GLU A 179 -21.57 -8.32 -20.54
C GLU A 179 -21.68 -6.81 -20.37
N VAL A 180 -20.78 -6.06 -21.03
CA VAL A 180 -20.79 -4.59 -21.06
C VAL A 180 -20.97 -4.13 -22.50
N ARG A 181 -21.92 -3.22 -22.74
CA ARG A 181 -22.25 -2.73 -24.08
C ARG A 181 -22.42 -1.21 -24.08
N GLY A 182 -21.63 -0.53 -24.90
CA GLY A 182 -21.71 0.92 -25.14
C GLY A 182 -21.56 1.78 -23.89
N LEU A 183 -20.89 1.27 -22.85
CA LEU A 183 -20.80 1.95 -21.57
C LEU A 183 -19.96 3.21 -21.71
N SER A 184 -20.52 4.34 -21.28
CA SER A 184 -19.88 5.65 -21.34
C SER A 184 -19.97 6.35 -20.00
N GLY A 185 -18.98 7.17 -19.68
CA GLY A 185 -18.96 7.91 -18.42
C GLY A 185 -17.80 8.91 -18.36
N PRO A 186 -17.54 9.46 -17.17
CA PRO A 186 -16.41 10.37 -17.00
C PRO A 186 -15.09 9.67 -17.37
N ARG A 187 -14.37 10.22 -18.36
CA ARG A 187 -13.06 9.75 -18.86
C ARG A 187 -13.04 8.48 -19.73
N PHE A 188 -14.20 7.90 -20.07
CA PHE A 188 -14.26 6.78 -21.02
C PHE A 188 -15.53 6.85 -21.88
N ARG A 189 -15.49 6.31 -23.11
CA ARG A 189 -16.63 6.38 -24.04
C ARG A 189 -16.76 5.07 -24.81
N ASP A 190 -18.00 4.63 -24.97
CA ASP A 190 -18.42 3.53 -25.84
C ASP A 190 -17.65 2.22 -25.62
N VAL A 191 -17.51 1.82 -24.36
CA VAL A 191 -16.78 0.61 -23.97
C VAL A 191 -17.69 -0.61 -24.04
N SER A 192 -17.25 -1.65 -24.75
CA SER A 192 -17.95 -2.93 -24.85
C SER A 192 -16.99 -4.10 -24.69
N PHE A 193 -17.32 -5.06 -23.83
CA PHE A 193 -16.54 -6.29 -23.63
C PHE A 193 -17.37 -7.37 -22.93
N ASP A 194 -16.86 -8.60 -22.95
CA ASP A 194 -17.41 -9.75 -22.22
C ASP A 194 -16.36 -10.28 -21.25
N LEU A 195 -16.79 -10.75 -20.09
CA LEU A 195 -15.99 -11.55 -19.16
C LEU A 195 -16.63 -12.92 -18.99
N ARG A 196 -15.85 -13.97 -19.26
CA ARG A 196 -16.31 -15.36 -19.19
C ARG A 196 -15.93 -16.04 -17.88
N ARG A 197 -16.63 -17.13 -17.58
CA ARG A 197 -16.33 -17.99 -16.44
C ARG A 197 -14.92 -18.56 -16.54
N GLY A 198 -14.12 -18.36 -15.49
CA GLY A 198 -12.72 -18.83 -15.44
C GLY A 198 -11.72 -17.91 -16.15
N GLU A 199 -12.16 -16.78 -16.70
CA GLU A 199 -11.31 -15.78 -17.33
C GLU A 199 -10.86 -14.72 -16.30
N ILE A 200 -9.63 -14.24 -16.44
CA ILE A 200 -9.12 -13.03 -15.77
C ILE A 200 -8.96 -11.96 -16.85
N LEU A 201 -9.85 -10.96 -16.86
CA LEU A 201 -9.80 -9.86 -17.83
C LEU A 201 -9.00 -8.67 -17.26
N GLY A 202 -7.89 -8.34 -17.91
CA GLY A 202 -7.04 -7.21 -17.55
C GLY A 202 -7.28 -5.97 -18.42
N PHE A 203 -7.32 -4.79 -17.79
CA PHE A 203 -7.33 -3.50 -18.49
C PHE A 203 -6.04 -2.74 -18.19
N ALA A 204 -5.25 -2.47 -19.23
CA ALA A 204 -4.00 -1.72 -19.15
C ALA A 204 -4.13 -0.35 -19.81
N GLY A 205 -3.41 0.64 -19.30
CA GLY A 205 -3.37 2.00 -19.86
C GLY A 205 -2.73 2.99 -18.91
N LEU A 206 -2.29 4.13 -19.44
CA LEU A 206 -1.64 5.20 -18.68
C LEU A 206 -2.56 5.76 -17.57
N VAL A 207 -1.97 6.42 -16.58
CA VAL A 207 -2.73 7.13 -15.54
C VAL A 207 -3.70 8.11 -16.19
N GLY A 208 -4.97 8.06 -15.75
CA GLY A 208 -6.04 8.88 -16.32
C GLY A 208 -6.74 8.32 -17.56
N SER A 209 -6.39 7.09 -18.00
CA SER A 209 -7.04 6.43 -19.15
C SER A 209 -8.50 6.00 -18.93
N GLY A 210 -9.07 6.22 -17.74
CA GLY A 210 -10.46 5.88 -17.44
C GLY A 210 -10.68 4.47 -16.86
N ARG A 211 -9.62 3.71 -16.54
CA ARG A 211 -9.72 2.33 -16.00
C ARG A 211 -10.52 2.26 -14.71
N SER A 212 -10.14 3.08 -13.72
CA SER A 212 -10.78 3.08 -12.40
C SER A 212 -12.20 3.64 -12.50
N GLU A 213 -12.43 4.64 -13.36
CA GLU A 213 -13.74 5.19 -13.66
C GLU A 213 -14.68 4.15 -14.28
N LEU A 214 -14.20 3.40 -15.27
CA LEU A 214 -14.96 2.33 -15.91
C LEU A 214 -15.41 1.28 -14.88
N MET A 215 -14.48 0.76 -14.07
CA MET A 215 -14.80 -0.26 -13.06
C MET A 215 -15.74 0.28 -11.98
N GLN A 216 -15.56 1.53 -11.55
CA GLN A 216 -16.42 2.19 -10.58
C GLN A 216 -17.82 2.48 -11.13
N SER A 217 -17.95 2.80 -12.42
CA SER A 217 -19.24 2.97 -13.09
C SER A 217 -19.97 1.63 -13.24
N ILE A 218 -19.28 0.54 -13.59
CA ILE A 218 -19.86 -0.82 -13.61
C ILE A 218 -20.35 -1.23 -12.22
N PHE A 219 -19.54 -0.97 -11.18
CA PHE A 219 -19.92 -1.26 -9.80
C PHE A 219 -21.05 -0.34 -9.28
N GLY A 220 -21.34 0.77 -9.95
CA GLY A 220 -22.38 1.73 -9.57
C GLY A 220 -21.93 2.78 -8.56
N TYR A 221 -20.64 2.88 -8.24
CA TYR A 221 -20.08 3.94 -7.40
C TYR A 221 -20.04 5.29 -8.12
N ARG A 222 -19.78 5.27 -9.44
CA ARG A 222 -19.86 6.46 -10.30
C ARG A 222 -21.08 6.35 -11.24
N SER A 223 -21.61 7.50 -11.63
CA SER A 223 -22.62 7.56 -12.69
C SER A 223 -22.02 7.16 -14.04
N ALA A 224 -22.81 6.46 -14.83
CA ALA A 224 -22.57 6.27 -16.26
C ALA A 224 -23.47 7.23 -17.04
N ASP A 225 -22.98 7.72 -18.18
CA ASP A 225 -23.73 8.59 -19.09
C ASP A 225 -24.66 7.78 -20.01
N GLY A 226 -24.38 6.48 -20.18
CA GLY A 226 -25.18 5.57 -20.99
C GLY A 226 -24.53 4.20 -21.13
N GLY A 227 -25.22 3.29 -21.82
CA GLY A 227 -24.81 1.90 -22.02
C GLY A 227 -25.53 0.91 -21.09
N GLU A 228 -25.25 -0.37 -21.29
CA GLU A 228 -25.86 -1.48 -20.56
C GLU A 228 -24.79 -2.38 -19.95
N VAL A 229 -25.06 -2.86 -18.73
CA VAL A 229 -24.29 -3.92 -18.07
C VAL A 229 -25.23 -5.04 -17.70
N ARG A 230 -24.83 -6.28 -17.98
CA ARG A 230 -25.55 -7.49 -17.56
C ARG A 230 -24.63 -8.41 -16.80
N LEU A 231 -25.11 -8.96 -15.69
CA LEU A 231 -24.42 -9.95 -14.88
C LEU A 231 -25.27 -11.23 -14.85
N LEU A 232 -24.67 -12.36 -15.22
CA LEU A 232 -25.34 -13.66 -15.37
C LEU A 232 -26.60 -13.56 -16.26
N GLY A 233 -26.49 -12.80 -17.35
CA GLY A 233 -27.58 -12.53 -18.30
C GLY A 233 -28.67 -11.57 -17.81
N ARG A 234 -28.60 -11.07 -16.57
CA ARG A 234 -29.59 -10.14 -16.00
C ARG A 234 -29.09 -8.70 -16.05
N PRO A 235 -29.92 -7.70 -16.40
CA PRO A 235 -29.54 -6.30 -16.34
C PRO A 235 -29.08 -5.90 -14.94
N LEU A 236 -27.91 -5.27 -14.85
CA LEU A 236 -27.38 -4.69 -13.62
C LEU A 236 -27.70 -3.19 -13.61
N PRO A 237 -28.57 -2.71 -12.70
CA PRO A 237 -28.88 -1.28 -12.61
C PRO A 237 -27.63 -0.50 -12.19
N LEU A 238 -27.24 0.48 -13.01
CA LEU A 238 -26.09 1.34 -12.73
C LEU A 238 -26.45 2.41 -11.68
N GLY A 239 -25.44 2.88 -10.96
CA GLY A 239 -25.57 3.99 -10.00
C GLY A 239 -26.01 3.61 -8.58
N GLU A 240 -26.10 2.32 -8.25
CA GLU A 240 -26.42 1.88 -6.88
C GLU A 240 -25.51 0.71 -6.43
N PRO A 241 -24.43 0.98 -5.66
CA PRO A 241 -23.46 -0.04 -5.24
C PRO A 241 -24.09 -1.22 -4.48
N ALA A 242 -25.14 -0.96 -3.70
CA ALA A 242 -25.85 -2.00 -2.95
C ALA A 242 -26.44 -3.09 -3.85
N ARG A 243 -26.91 -2.73 -5.05
CA ARG A 243 -27.45 -3.71 -6.02
C ARG A 243 -26.35 -4.54 -6.65
N SER A 244 -25.20 -3.93 -6.94
CA SER A 244 -24.00 -4.63 -7.42
C SER A 244 -23.55 -5.69 -6.42
N VAL A 245 -23.44 -5.33 -5.15
CA VAL A 245 -23.06 -6.26 -4.08
C VAL A 245 -24.10 -7.38 -3.93
N ALA A 246 -25.40 -7.06 -3.93
CA ALA A 246 -26.47 -8.05 -3.85
C ALA A 246 -26.49 -9.01 -5.06
N ALA A 247 -26.01 -8.55 -6.22
CA ALA A 247 -25.86 -9.38 -7.42
C ALA A 247 -24.58 -10.24 -7.41
N GLY A 248 -23.73 -10.13 -6.38
CA GLY A 248 -22.50 -10.90 -6.23
C GLY A 248 -21.25 -10.23 -6.82
N LEU A 249 -21.35 -8.94 -7.18
CA LEU A 249 -20.22 -8.15 -7.68
C LEU A 249 -19.44 -7.53 -6.51
N VAL A 250 -18.12 -7.70 -6.51
CA VAL A 250 -17.24 -7.12 -5.48
C VAL A 250 -16.21 -6.21 -6.15
N TYR A 251 -16.06 -5.00 -5.60
CA TYR A 251 -15.07 -4.04 -6.05
C TYR A 251 -13.98 -3.86 -5.00
N LEU A 252 -12.74 -4.17 -5.37
CA LEU A 252 -11.56 -3.85 -4.58
C LEU A 252 -10.98 -2.53 -5.10
N SER A 253 -11.07 -1.49 -4.27
CA SER A 253 -10.56 -0.17 -4.61
C SER A 253 -9.03 -0.13 -4.67
N GLU A 254 -8.52 0.68 -5.60
CA GLU A 254 -7.11 1.08 -5.69
C GLU A 254 -6.69 1.86 -4.42
N GLU A 255 -7.48 2.86 -4.01
CA GLU A 255 -7.26 3.62 -2.77
C GLU A 255 -7.96 2.95 -1.57
N ARG A 256 -7.34 1.90 -1.03
CA ARG A 256 -7.91 1.09 0.07
C ARG A 256 -8.19 1.90 1.34
N ARG A 257 -7.33 2.87 1.69
CA ARG A 257 -7.51 3.70 2.88
C ARG A 257 -8.68 4.67 2.77
N LEU A 258 -8.89 5.25 1.58
CA LEU A 258 -9.93 6.24 1.33
C LEU A 258 -11.30 5.57 1.08
N HIS A 259 -11.33 4.49 0.30
CA HIS A 259 -12.58 3.88 -0.16
C HIS A 259 -12.88 2.52 0.50
N GLY A 260 -11.88 1.83 1.03
CA GLY A 260 -12.02 0.45 1.52
C GLY A 260 -12.26 0.32 3.02
N ILE A 261 -11.96 1.35 3.81
CA ILE A 261 -12.09 1.34 5.27
C ILE A 261 -12.63 2.67 5.79
N LEU A 262 -13.09 2.65 7.04
CA LEU A 262 -13.39 3.81 7.86
C LEU A 262 -12.16 4.10 8.73
N PRO A 263 -11.25 5.00 8.31
CA PRO A 263 -9.91 5.13 8.91
C PRO A 263 -9.93 5.61 10.37
N MET A 264 -10.99 6.32 10.76
CA MET A 264 -11.17 6.80 12.14
C MET A 264 -11.79 5.75 13.07
N GLN A 265 -12.07 4.55 12.56
CA GLN A 265 -12.71 3.48 13.31
C GLN A 265 -11.75 2.33 13.59
N SER A 266 -12.02 1.59 14.69
CA SER A 266 -11.22 0.43 15.05
C SER A 266 -11.29 -0.68 13.98
N VAL A 267 -10.29 -1.56 13.95
CA VAL A 267 -10.29 -2.77 13.11
C VAL A 267 -11.56 -3.60 13.35
N LEU A 268 -11.97 -3.77 14.62
CA LEU A 268 -13.20 -4.48 14.96
C LEU A 268 -14.43 -3.90 14.25
N HIS A 269 -14.55 -2.58 14.22
CA HIS A 269 -15.71 -1.93 13.60
C HIS A 269 -15.66 -2.08 12.07
N ASN A 270 -14.48 -1.84 11.47
CA ASN A 270 -14.24 -2.03 10.03
C ASN A 270 -14.56 -3.46 9.57
N THR A 271 -14.26 -4.48 10.38
CA THR A 271 -14.64 -5.86 10.05
C THR A 271 -16.11 -6.14 10.31
N SER A 272 -16.70 -5.57 11.37
CA SER A 272 -18.10 -5.83 11.73
C SER A 272 -19.12 -5.22 10.79
N ILE A 273 -18.79 -4.09 10.12
CA ILE A 273 -19.75 -3.38 9.26
C ILE A 273 -20.18 -4.22 8.06
N ALA A 274 -19.30 -5.09 7.56
CA ALA A 274 -19.62 -6.01 6.48
C ALA A 274 -20.62 -7.10 6.88
N LEU A 275 -20.82 -7.30 8.18
CA LEU A 275 -21.77 -8.26 8.78
C LEU A 275 -22.93 -7.53 9.46
N PHE A 276 -23.11 -6.24 9.19
CA PHE A 276 -24.07 -5.42 9.92
C PHE A 276 -25.49 -5.96 9.76
N ASP A 277 -25.90 -6.40 8.57
CA ASP A 277 -27.24 -6.96 8.35
C ASP A 277 -27.46 -8.30 9.09
N GLU A 278 -26.40 -9.07 9.30
CA GLU A 278 -26.46 -10.34 10.03
C GLU A 278 -26.40 -10.16 11.56
N THR A 279 -25.83 -9.06 12.03
CA THR A 279 -25.57 -8.80 13.46
C THR A 279 -26.47 -7.71 14.05
N SER A 280 -27.10 -6.88 13.21
CA SER A 280 -28.00 -5.83 13.65
C SER A 280 -29.42 -6.37 13.83
N HIS A 281 -29.80 -6.60 15.09
CA HIS A 281 -31.20 -6.70 15.46
C HIS A 281 -31.73 -5.30 15.77
N LEU A 282 -32.56 -4.75 14.88
CA LEU A 282 -33.33 -3.53 15.13
C LEU A 282 -34.29 -3.77 16.30
N ASP A 283 -33.93 -3.28 17.49
CA ASP A 283 -34.93 -2.89 18.50
C ASP A 283 -35.19 -1.39 18.36
N ARG A 284 -36.44 -0.96 18.61
CA ARG A 284 -37.01 0.37 18.26
C ARG A 284 -36.31 1.59 18.90
N GLN A 285 -35.17 1.44 19.58
CA GLN A 285 -34.48 2.50 20.33
C GLN A 285 -33.02 2.76 19.88
N GLY A 286 -32.62 2.28 18.71
CA GLY A 286 -31.33 2.63 18.09
C GLY A 286 -30.30 1.51 18.17
N ALA A 287 -29.53 1.37 17.09
CA ALA A 287 -28.54 0.32 16.93
C ALA A 287 -27.40 0.48 17.96
N LYS A 288 -27.30 -0.46 18.92
CA LYS A 288 -26.10 -0.64 19.74
C LYS A 288 -25.53 -2.04 19.47
N PRO A 289 -24.25 -2.15 19.08
CA PRO A 289 -23.59 -3.44 18.96
C PRO A 289 -23.64 -4.18 20.31
N ARG A 290 -24.05 -5.44 20.32
CA ARG A 290 -24.08 -6.28 21.53
C ARG A 290 -22.72 -6.96 21.73
N PRO A 291 -22.38 -7.39 22.96
CA PRO A 291 -21.19 -8.20 23.21
C PRO A 291 -21.13 -9.52 22.41
N GLN A 292 -22.26 -9.97 21.85
CA GLN A 292 -22.37 -11.15 20.99
C GLN A 292 -21.74 -10.93 19.60
N ASP A 293 -21.63 -9.68 19.14
CA ASP A 293 -21.05 -9.31 17.83
C ASP A 293 -19.55 -9.63 17.78
N ARG A 294 -18.86 -9.57 18.93
CA ARG A 294 -17.47 -10.03 19.06
C ARG A 294 -17.27 -11.52 18.78
N ARG A 295 -18.30 -12.35 19.00
CA ARG A 295 -18.27 -13.78 18.67
C ARG A 295 -18.64 -14.06 17.22
N ALA A 296 -19.51 -13.26 16.61
CA ALA A 296 -19.85 -13.34 15.19
C ALA A 296 -18.64 -12.98 14.31
N VAL A 297 -17.94 -11.88 14.61
CA VAL A 297 -16.68 -11.50 13.92
C VAL A 297 -15.60 -12.57 14.07
N ARG A 298 -15.51 -13.24 15.23
CA ARG A 298 -14.59 -14.38 15.45
C ARG A 298 -15.01 -15.67 14.73
N ARG A 299 -16.27 -15.81 14.31
CA ARG A 299 -16.78 -16.97 13.54
C ARG A 299 -16.78 -16.70 12.04
N ALA A 300 -16.78 -15.45 11.61
CA ALA A 300 -16.72 -15.00 10.22
C ALA A 300 -15.32 -15.20 9.58
N HIS A 301 -14.66 -16.33 9.88
CA HIS A 301 -13.51 -16.80 9.11
C HIS A 301 -13.92 -17.29 7.70
N ALA A 302 -15.22 -17.43 7.44
CA ALA A 302 -15.78 -17.63 6.11
C ALA A 302 -16.84 -16.55 5.89
N PHE A 303 -16.50 -15.54 5.09
CA PHE A 303 -17.52 -14.67 4.51
C PHE A 303 -18.48 -15.54 3.67
N PRO A 304 -19.79 -15.53 3.93
CA PRO A 304 -20.75 -16.28 3.13
C PRO A 304 -20.94 -15.55 1.79
N PHE A 305 -20.02 -15.77 0.87
CA PHE A 305 -20.13 -15.24 -0.48
C PHE A 305 -20.99 -16.17 -1.35
N PRO A 306 -21.87 -15.63 -2.21
CA PRO A 306 -22.60 -16.45 -3.18
C PRO A 306 -21.62 -17.16 -4.12
N ALA A 307 -21.96 -18.38 -4.56
CA ALA A 307 -21.09 -19.28 -5.34
C ALA A 307 -20.67 -18.77 -6.74
N HIS A 308 -21.16 -17.60 -7.16
CA HIS A 308 -20.83 -16.97 -8.42
C HIS A 308 -20.39 -15.53 -8.13
N GLN A 309 -19.09 -15.27 -8.23
CA GLN A 309 -18.51 -13.95 -8.01
C GLN A 309 -17.80 -13.44 -9.25
N VAL A 310 -17.97 -12.15 -9.49
CA VAL A 310 -17.10 -11.37 -10.36
C VAL A 310 -16.44 -10.32 -9.48
N SER A 311 -15.10 -10.35 -9.42
CA SER A 311 -14.33 -9.37 -8.66
C SER A 311 -13.65 -8.42 -9.63
N PHE A 312 -13.81 -7.13 -9.38
CA PHE A 312 -12.99 -6.10 -10.01
C PHE A 312 -11.88 -5.71 -9.05
N ARG A 313 -10.64 -5.85 -9.50
CA ARG A 313 -9.47 -5.43 -8.75
C ARG A 313 -8.86 -4.22 -9.43
N GLY A 314 -8.89 -3.07 -8.76
CA GLY A 314 -8.03 -1.95 -9.11
C GLY A 314 -6.59 -2.31 -8.72
N GLN A 315 -5.71 -2.41 -9.71
CA GLN A 315 -4.27 -2.44 -9.50
C GLN A 315 -3.67 -1.28 -10.31
N SER A 316 -2.99 -0.35 -9.62
CA SER A 316 -1.80 0.27 -10.19
C SER A 316 -0.87 -0.88 -10.60
N THR A 317 -0.13 -0.75 -11.71
CA THR A 317 0.79 -1.80 -12.19
C THR A 317 1.85 -2.08 -11.14
N GLU A 318 1.52 -2.95 -10.19
CA GLU A 318 2.36 -3.47 -9.13
C GLU A 318 1.92 -4.93 -8.91
N GLY A 319 2.84 -5.83 -9.21
CA GLY A 319 2.67 -7.27 -9.10
C GLY A 319 2.49 -7.69 -7.65
N ASP A 320 1.25 -7.84 -7.22
CA ASP A 320 0.91 -8.52 -5.97
C ASP A 320 0.67 -10.00 -6.31
N HIS A 321 1.75 -10.77 -6.41
CA HIS A 321 1.69 -12.24 -6.52
C HIS A 321 1.20 -12.81 -5.19
N ARG A 322 -0.12 -12.90 -5.04
CA ARG A 322 -0.72 -13.80 -4.07
C ARG A 322 -0.84 -15.18 -4.71
N SER A 323 0.05 -16.07 -4.31
CA SER A 323 -0.01 -17.50 -4.55
C SER A 323 -1.40 -18.02 -4.15
N GLY A 324 -2.08 -18.71 -5.07
CA GLY A 324 -3.35 -19.35 -4.81
C GLY A 324 -3.18 -20.52 -3.85
N ASP A 325 -3.97 -20.54 -2.77
CA ASP A 325 -4.04 -21.66 -1.83
C ASP A 325 -4.55 -22.93 -2.54
N GLY A 326 -3.63 -23.80 -2.93
CA GLY A 326 -3.88 -25.20 -3.21
C GLY A 326 -3.68 -26.02 -1.93
N HIS A 327 -4.70 -26.14 -1.09
CA HIS A 327 -4.68 -27.11 0.02
C HIS A 327 -4.88 -28.54 -0.51
N PRO A 328 -3.99 -29.50 -0.20
CA PRO A 328 -4.34 -30.92 -0.27
C PRO A 328 -5.11 -31.34 1.00
N PRO A 329 -5.93 -32.41 0.95
CA PRO A 329 -6.79 -32.77 2.08
C PRO A 329 -5.99 -33.55 3.13
N GLU A 330 -5.78 -32.97 4.31
CA GLU A 330 -5.33 -33.74 5.47
C GLU A 330 -6.52 -34.18 6.34
N SER A 331 -6.78 -35.48 6.29
CA SER A 331 -7.54 -36.23 7.29
C SER A 331 -6.58 -36.88 8.29
N ALA A 332 -6.59 -36.47 9.56
CA ALA A 332 -6.34 -37.35 10.73
C ALA A 332 -6.47 -36.63 12.11
N ASP A 333 -7.57 -36.92 12.79
CA ASP A 333 -7.84 -37.09 14.25
C ASP A 333 -7.14 -36.22 15.33
N PRO A 334 -7.91 -35.49 16.17
CA PRO A 334 -7.42 -34.75 17.33
C PRO A 334 -7.50 -35.57 18.63
N ARG A 335 -6.47 -36.37 18.98
CA ARG A 335 -6.29 -36.86 20.37
C ARG A 335 -4.82 -37.05 20.73
N ARG A 336 -4.25 -36.09 21.45
CA ARG A 336 -3.37 -36.38 22.61
C ARG A 336 -3.24 -35.15 23.49
N ALA A 337 -3.93 -35.22 24.62
CA ALA A 337 -3.82 -34.31 25.73
C ALA A 337 -2.73 -34.77 26.71
N HIS A 338 -2.15 -33.77 27.39
CA HIS A 338 -1.63 -33.77 28.77
C HIS A 338 -0.21 -34.30 29.06
N PRO A 339 0.39 -33.92 30.23
CA PRO A 339 0.26 -32.66 30.99
C PRO A 339 1.60 -32.12 31.60
N GLY A 340 1.59 -30.83 31.94
CA GLY A 340 1.97 -30.28 33.25
C GLY A 340 3.39 -30.49 33.81
N HIS A 341 4.10 -29.39 34.06
CA HIS A 341 4.62 -29.14 35.40
C HIS A 341 4.71 -27.64 35.72
N ARG A 342 4.32 -27.34 36.95
CA ARG A 342 4.17 -26.05 37.61
C ARG A 342 5.26 -25.97 38.69
N ARG A 343 5.62 -24.73 39.09
CA ARG A 343 6.39 -24.31 40.31
C ARG A 343 7.93 -24.30 40.13
N THR A 344 8.72 -23.35 40.64
CA THR A 344 8.54 -22.40 41.76
C THR A 344 9.62 -21.30 41.76
N HIS A 345 9.33 -20.18 42.43
CA HIS A 345 10.20 -19.16 43.04
C HIS A 345 11.66 -19.52 43.32
N GLN A 346 12.59 -18.57 43.12
CA GLN A 346 13.31 -17.90 44.25
C GLN A 346 14.20 -16.74 43.77
N ASP A 347 14.06 -15.60 44.48
CA ASP A 347 15.06 -14.55 44.61
C ASP A 347 16.39 -15.09 45.15
N ARG A 348 17.52 -14.47 44.77
CA ARG A 348 18.45 -13.79 45.71
C ARG A 348 19.75 -13.30 45.05
N ASP A 349 20.04 -12.04 45.35
CA ASP A 349 21.30 -11.46 45.84
C ASP A 349 22.57 -11.42 44.97
N LEU A 350 22.94 -10.18 44.64
CA LEU A 350 24.32 -9.66 44.51
C LEU A 350 25.18 -9.94 45.76
N PRO A 351 26.51 -9.90 45.64
CA PRO A 351 27.18 -8.70 46.15
C PRO A 351 28.34 -8.16 45.28
N ALA A 352 28.67 -6.91 45.60
CA ALA A 352 29.68 -6.04 45.00
C ALA A 352 31.10 -6.23 45.57
N HIS A 353 32.01 -5.37 45.06
CA HIS A 353 33.40 -5.06 45.44
C HIS A 353 34.47 -5.93 44.73
N GLU A 354 35.56 -5.39 44.19
CA GLU A 354 36.27 -4.16 44.55
C GLU A 354 37.19 -3.64 43.43
N THR A 355 37.45 -2.34 43.54
CA THR A 355 38.31 -1.41 42.80
C THR A 355 39.82 -1.70 42.78
N ALA A 356 40.48 -1.33 41.68
CA ALA A 356 41.68 -0.47 41.58
C ALA A 356 42.17 -0.47 40.11
N GLY A 357 42.18 0.64 39.36
CA GLY A 357 43.14 1.76 39.48
C GLY A 357 44.52 1.32 38.96
N ARG A 358 45.18 1.90 37.96
CA ARG A 358 45.23 3.27 37.42
C ARG A 358 46.11 3.25 36.15
N ARG A 359 45.83 4.18 35.22
CA ARG A 359 46.75 5.07 34.43
C ARG A 359 47.96 4.43 33.70
N GLY A 360 48.28 4.78 32.46
CA GLY A 360 47.83 5.83 31.57
C GLY A 360 48.92 6.19 30.55
N ALA A 361 48.55 7.10 29.64
CA ALA A 361 49.37 7.98 28.80
C ALA A 361 49.96 7.45 27.46
N SER A 362 49.41 8.04 26.38
CA SER A 362 50.13 8.86 25.39
C SER A 362 51.10 8.19 24.40
N ALA A 363 50.68 8.15 23.13
CA ALA A 363 51.31 8.88 22.03
C ALA A 363 50.25 9.22 20.97
#